data_AF-A0AB73HD89-F1
#
_entry.id   AF-A0AB73HD89-F1
#
_cell.length_a   1.000
_cell.length_b   1.000
_cell.length_c   1.000
_cell.angle_alpha   90.00
_cell.angle_beta   90.00
_cell.angle_gamma   90.00
#
_symmetry.space_group_name_H-M   'P 1'
#
loop_
_entity.id
_entity.type
_entity.pdbx_description
1 polymer ?
#
loop_
_entity_poly.entity_id
_entity_poly.type
_entity_poly.pdbx_seq_one_letter_code
_entity_poly.pdbx_strand_id
1 'polypeptide(L)'
;MNKYREKYLELRVNILENKMSLPFIISFKSIVFGIYLLFHPKYLETKGAYVYVVSYFDDTAISICFIIFSLTYAMSTLFGKKKVKRASGIAIQTMWAFFFFSFFVREFSGYPNAGWVLILGTLMLIQFELRTGDYT
;
A
#
# COMPACT_ATOMS: atom_id res chain seq x y z
N MET A 1 12.43 -21.74 -25.39
CA MET A 1 12.63 -21.54 -23.94
C MET A 1 13.54 -20.36 -23.59
N ASN A 2 14.65 -20.10 -24.32
CA ASN A 2 15.59 -19.00 -23.99
C ASN A 2 15.02 -17.58 -24.08
N LYS A 3 14.18 -17.27 -25.07
CA LYS A 3 13.65 -15.91 -25.29
C LYS A 3 12.80 -15.37 -24.13
N TYR A 4 12.01 -16.23 -23.48
CA TYR A 4 11.22 -15.84 -22.30
C TYR A 4 12.09 -15.70 -21.05
N ARG A 5 13.18 -16.48 -20.96
CA ARG A 5 14.15 -16.43 -19.88
C ARG A 5 14.97 -15.14 -19.92
N GLU A 6 15.43 -14.73 -21.10
CA GLU A 6 16.17 -13.48 -21.31
C GLU A 6 15.29 -12.26 -21.01
N LYS A 7 14.05 -12.23 -21.52
CA LYS A 7 13.10 -11.16 -21.23
C LYS A 7 12.76 -11.05 -19.75
N TYR A 8 12.67 -12.17 -19.04
CA TYR A 8 12.51 -12.19 -17.58
C TYR A 8 13.76 -11.67 -16.86
N LEU A 9 14.96 -12.01 -17.33
CA LEU A 9 16.22 -11.54 -16.76
C LEU A 9 16.41 -10.03 -16.98
N GLU A 10 16.12 -9.50 -18.16
CA GLU A 10 16.12 -8.05 -18.43
C GLU A 10 15.09 -7.31 -17.58
N LEU A 11 13.86 -7.84 -17.48
CA LEU A 11 12.84 -7.27 -16.59
C LEU A 11 13.34 -7.25 -15.13
N ARG A 12 13.93 -8.36 -14.67
CA ARG A 12 14.48 -8.48 -13.32
C ARG A 12 15.63 -7.49 -13.09
N VAL A 13 16.54 -7.33 -14.05
CA VAL A 13 17.66 -6.37 -13.99
C VAL A 13 17.14 -4.95 -13.98
N ASN A 14 16.20 -4.59 -14.87
CA ASN A 14 15.60 -3.26 -14.88
C ASN A 14 14.84 -2.95 -13.58
N ILE A 15 14.14 -3.93 -12.99
CA ILE A 15 13.49 -3.76 -11.67
C ILE A 15 14.54 -3.61 -10.56
N LEU A 16 15.65 -4.35 -10.62
CA LEU A 16 16.78 -4.24 -9.70
C LEU A 16 17.57 -2.93 -9.85
N GLU A 17 17.63 -2.37 -11.05
CA GLU A 17 18.26 -1.06 -11.31
C GLU A 17 17.33 0.07 -10.89
N ASN A 18 16.01 -0.12 -11.04
CA ASN A 18 14.98 0.82 -10.60
C ASN A 18 14.50 0.56 -9.15
N LYS A 19 15.40 0.05 -8.29
CA LYS A 19 15.20 -0.34 -6.87
C LYS A 19 14.52 0.72 -5.99
N MET A 20 14.58 1.98 -6.40
CA MET A 20 14.00 3.11 -5.66
C MET A 20 12.57 3.45 -6.12
N SER A 21 12.24 3.19 -7.39
CA SER A 21 10.97 3.62 -7.99
C SER A 21 9.75 3.00 -7.30
N LEU A 22 9.77 1.69 -7.05
CA LEU A 22 8.65 0.97 -6.42
C LEU A 22 8.38 1.45 -4.98
N PRO A 23 9.38 1.56 -4.09
CA PRO A 23 9.17 2.15 -2.78
C PRO A 23 8.55 3.54 -2.83
N PHE A 24 9.02 4.42 -3.74
CA PHE A 24 8.48 5.76 -3.88
C PHE A 24 7.06 5.78 -4.42
N ILE A 25 6.71 4.91 -5.36
CA ILE A 25 5.33 4.79 -5.85
C ILE A 25 4.40 4.34 -4.72
N ILE A 26 4.81 3.34 -3.93
CA ILE A 26 4.06 2.85 -2.78
C ILE A 26 3.88 3.97 -1.74
N SER A 27 4.97 4.66 -1.38
CA SER A 27 4.94 5.78 -0.45
C SER A 27 4.05 6.91 -0.95
N PHE A 28 4.21 7.34 -2.20
CA PHE A 28 3.43 8.42 -2.80
C PHE A 28 1.94 8.10 -2.79
N LYS A 29 1.55 6.92 -3.27
CA LYS A 29 0.14 6.49 -3.29
C LYS A 29 -0.46 6.46 -1.89
N SER A 30 0.30 5.98 -0.92
CA SER A 30 -0.13 5.86 0.47
C SER A 30 -0.22 7.22 1.18
N ILE A 31 0.68 8.16 0.87
CA ILE A 31 0.61 9.56 1.32
C ILE A 31 -0.62 10.25 0.72
N VAL A 32 -0.83 10.13 -0.59
CA VAL A 32 -1.99 10.73 -1.27
C VAL A 32 -3.30 10.19 -0.69
N PHE A 33 -3.37 8.88 -0.42
CA PHE A 33 -4.52 8.27 0.23
C PHE A 33 -4.72 8.77 1.67
N GLY A 34 -3.65 8.91 2.45
CA GLY A 34 -3.72 9.54 3.77
C GLY A 34 -4.24 10.98 3.69
N ILE A 35 -3.64 11.83 2.85
CA ILE A 35 -4.08 13.21 2.64
C ILE A 35 -5.56 13.26 2.24
N TYR A 36 -5.99 12.37 1.33
CA TYR A 36 -7.39 12.26 0.94
C TYR A 36 -8.32 12.02 2.15
N LEU A 37 -7.96 11.11 3.06
CA LEU A 37 -8.73 10.84 4.28
C LEU A 37 -8.80 12.06 5.23
N LEU A 38 -7.73 12.86 5.34
CA LEU A 38 -7.74 14.08 6.17
C LEU A 38 -8.74 15.13 5.66
N PHE A 39 -8.82 15.29 4.33
CA PHE A 39 -9.71 16.28 3.71
C PHE A 39 -11.14 15.76 3.49
N HIS A 40 -11.40 14.47 3.72
CA HIS A 40 -12.73 13.87 3.64
C HIS A 40 -13.07 13.22 4.99
N PRO A 41 -13.26 14.03 6.05
CA PRO A 41 -13.67 13.51 7.35
C PRO A 41 -15.01 12.79 7.22
N LYS A 42 -15.21 11.72 7.97
CA LYS A 42 -16.33 10.79 7.87
C LYS A 42 -16.32 9.95 6.60
N TYR A 43 -15.25 9.89 5.82
CA TYR A 43 -15.18 8.99 4.67
C TYR A 43 -15.40 7.53 5.08
N LEU A 44 -14.90 7.14 6.27
CA LEU A 44 -15.15 5.83 6.86
C LEU A 44 -16.58 5.69 7.40
N GLU A 45 -17.26 6.76 7.79
CA GLU A 45 -18.63 6.70 8.35
C GLU A 45 -19.73 6.86 7.28
N THR A 46 -19.68 7.89 6.44
CA THR A 46 -20.70 8.29 5.44
C THR A 46 -20.97 7.24 4.38
N LYS A 47 -20.04 6.31 4.22
CA LYS A 47 -20.10 5.25 3.23
C LYS A 47 -20.79 4.00 3.78
N GLY A 48 -21.32 3.96 5.00
CA GLY A 48 -22.20 2.89 5.52
C GLY A 48 -21.63 1.46 5.50
N ALA A 49 -20.35 1.31 5.15
CA ALA A 49 -19.76 0.05 4.70
C ALA A 49 -18.51 -0.38 5.46
N TYR A 50 -18.06 0.47 6.38
CA TYR A 50 -16.87 0.23 7.19
C TYR A 50 -17.22 -0.28 8.59
N VAL A 51 -18.52 -0.52 8.84
CA VAL A 51 -19.19 -0.74 10.14
C VAL A 51 -18.59 -1.87 10.98
N TYR A 52 -17.89 -2.82 10.38
CA TYR A 52 -17.38 -3.99 11.10
C TYR A 52 -15.88 -3.96 11.42
N VAL A 53 -15.05 -3.20 10.70
CA VAL A 53 -13.58 -3.25 10.86
C VAL A 53 -12.94 -1.88 11.00
N VAL A 54 -13.46 -0.85 10.31
CA VAL A 54 -12.82 0.47 10.24
C VAL A 54 -13.64 1.57 10.92
N SER A 55 -14.90 1.32 11.29
CA SER A 55 -15.73 2.25 12.07
C SER A 55 -15.21 2.53 13.48
N TYR A 56 -14.34 1.69 14.02
CA TYR A 56 -13.68 1.90 15.31
C TYR A 56 -12.45 2.81 15.22
N PHE A 57 -12.04 3.17 14.01
CA PHE A 57 -10.86 3.98 13.80
C PHE A 57 -11.24 5.39 13.36
N ASP A 58 -10.65 6.37 14.03
CA ASP A 58 -10.72 7.77 13.65
C ASP A 58 -10.04 7.98 12.28
N ASP A 59 -10.77 8.58 11.33
CA ASP A 59 -10.29 8.95 9.99
C ASP A 59 -8.95 9.70 10.07
N THR A 60 -8.85 10.61 11.06
CA THR A 60 -7.68 11.47 11.30
C THR A 60 -6.49 10.63 11.75
N ALA A 61 -6.70 9.71 12.70
CA ALA A 61 -5.65 8.86 13.23
C ALA A 61 -5.12 7.90 12.15
N ILE A 62 -6.00 7.27 11.37
CA ILE A 62 -5.59 6.41 10.25
C ILE A 62 -4.79 7.20 9.22
N SER A 63 -5.28 8.38 8.84
CA SER A 63 -4.59 9.20 7.85
C SER A 63 -3.17 9.54 8.29
N ILE A 64 -3.02 10.02 9.53
CA ILE A 64 -1.72 10.36 10.10
C ILE A 64 -0.81 9.13 10.11
N CYS A 65 -1.31 7.95 10.50
CA CYS A 65 -0.55 6.70 10.43
C CYS A 65 -0.09 6.38 9.01
N PHE A 66 -0.97 6.53 8.01
CA PHE A 66 -0.63 6.31 6.61
C PHE A 66 0.50 7.22 6.16
N ILE A 67 0.41 8.52 6.47
CA ILE A 67 1.41 9.51 6.11
C ILE A 67 2.74 9.20 6.80
N ILE A 68 2.73 8.96 8.12
CA ILE A 68 3.93 8.69 8.91
C ILE A 68 4.65 7.42 8.42
N PHE A 69 3.94 6.30 8.25
CA PHE A 69 4.58 5.07 7.78
C PHE A 69 5.09 5.20 6.36
N SER A 70 4.37 5.91 5.49
CA SER A 70 4.78 6.12 4.09
C SER A 70 5.99 7.03 3.95
N LEU A 71 6.06 8.10 4.76
CA LEU A 71 7.25 8.94 4.86
C LEU A 71 8.43 8.17 5.44
N THR A 72 8.20 7.39 6.51
CA THR A 72 9.24 6.54 7.10
C THR A 72 9.76 5.52 6.09
N TYR A 73 8.90 4.94 5.25
CA TYR A 73 9.27 4.00 4.20
C TYR A 73 10.09 4.67 3.08
N ALA A 74 9.69 5.87 2.65
CA ALA A 74 10.44 6.66 1.67
C ALA A 74 11.83 7.06 2.22
N MET A 75 11.87 7.59 3.44
CA MET A 75 13.11 8.04 4.08
C MET A 75 14.05 6.88 4.35
N SER A 76 13.54 5.76 4.86
CA SER A 76 14.36 4.56 5.07
C SER A 76 14.87 3.95 3.77
N THR A 77 14.16 4.14 2.65
CA THR A 77 14.65 3.81 1.31
C THR A 77 15.81 4.73 0.90
N LEU A 78 15.68 6.04 1.11
CA LEU A 78 16.75 7.02 0.80
C LEU A 78 18.02 6.79 1.63
N PHE A 79 17.87 6.56 2.94
CA PHE A 79 19.01 6.39 3.85
C PHE A 79 19.52 4.94 3.94
N GLY A 80 19.02 4.03 3.11
CA GLY A 80 19.44 2.63 3.10
C GLY A 80 19.16 1.86 4.41
N LYS A 81 18.21 2.31 5.22
CA LYS A 81 17.87 1.70 6.53
C LYS A 81 16.97 0.48 6.32
N LYS A 82 17.55 -0.63 5.88
CA LYS A 82 16.85 -1.87 5.45
C LYS A 82 15.82 -2.40 6.46
N LYS A 83 16.15 -2.46 7.76
CA LYS A 83 15.23 -2.92 8.82
C LYS A 83 13.99 -2.02 8.96
N VAL A 84 14.21 -0.71 8.97
CA VAL A 84 13.14 0.29 9.09
C VAL A 84 12.29 0.30 7.82
N LYS A 85 12.92 0.17 6.65
CA LYS A 85 12.23 0.01 5.36
C LYS A 85 11.31 -1.20 5.38
N ARG A 86 11.78 -2.35 5.88
CA ARG A 86 10.95 -3.56 5.96
C ARG A 86 9.78 -3.40 6.92
N ALA A 87 10.04 -2.88 8.12
CA ALA A 87 9.01 -2.68 9.14
C ALA A 87 7.91 -1.70 8.66
N SER A 88 8.29 -0.56 8.10
CA SER A 88 7.35 0.42 7.56
C SER A 88 6.59 -0.12 6.34
N GLY A 89 7.23 -0.88 5.46
CA GLY A 89 6.54 -1.55 4.34
C GLY A 89 5.50 -2.57 4.79
N ILE A 90 5.80 -3.37 5.83
CA ILE A 90 4.83 -4.30 6.45
C ILE A 90 3.68 -3.52 7.08
N ALA A 91 3.95 -2.41 7.77
CA ALA A 91 2.89 -1.57 8.35
C ALA A 91 1.95 -1.01 7.27
N ILE A 92 2.50 -0.48 6.17
CA ILE A 92 1.73 0.01 5.02
C ILE A 92 0.89 -1.13 4.41
N GLN A 93 1.46 -2.34 4.26
CA GLN A 93 0.74 -3.50 3.76
C GLN A 93 -0.45 -3.85 4.66
N THR A 94 -0.25 -3.90 5.97
CA THR A 94 -1.29 -4.20 6.95
C THR A 94 -2.42 -3.17 6.88
N MET A 95 -2.10 -1.88 6.78
CA MET A 95 -3.12 -0.84 6.63
C MET A 95 -3.92 -1.05 5.34
N TRP A 96 -3.27 -1.20 4.19
CA TRP A 96 -3.96 -1.47 2.93
C TRP A 96 -4.78 -2.77 2.96
N ALA A 97 -4.37 -3.78 3.73
CA ALA A 97 -5.13 -5.01 3.89
C ALA A 97 -6.45 -4.78 4.63
N PHE A 98 -6.46 -3.99 5.71
CA PHE A 98 -7.69 -3.60 6.39
C PHE A 98 -8.67 -2.89 5.45
N PHE A 99 -8.16 -1.95 4.65
CA PHE A 99 -8.96 -1.27 3.63
C PHE A 99 -9.46 -2.24 2.56
N PHE A 100 -8.63 -3.16 2.07
CA PHE A 100 -9.05 -4.19 1.12
C PHE A 100 -10.23 -5.00 1.67
N PHE A 101 -10.09 -5.56 2.87
CA PHE A 101 -11.16 -6.36 3.49
C PHE A 101 -12.44 -5.55 3.66
N SER A 102 -12.34 -4.29 4.11
CA SER A 102 -13.51 -3.45 4.26
C SER A 102 -14.22 -3.16 2.93
N PHE A 103 -13.47 -2.89 1.85
CA PHE A 103 -14.04 -2.65 0.54
C PHE A 103 -14.60 -3.92 -0.10
N PHE A 104 -13.93 -5.05 0.14
CA PHE A 104 -14.34 -6.35 -0.37
C PHE A 104 -15.63 -6.82 0.30
N VAL A 105 -15.73 -6.80 1.63
CA VAL A 105 -16.95 -7.16 2.37
C VAL A 105 -18.14 -6.30 1.96
N ARG A 106 -17.90 -5.01 1.68
CA ARG A 106 -18.93 -4.09 1.17
C ARG A 106 -19.53 -4.55 -0.16
N GLU A 107 -18.68 -4.96 -1.11
CA GLU A 107 -19.13 -5.45 -2.42
C GLU A 107 -20.10 -6.63 -2.25
N PHE A 108 -19.74 -7.59 -1.40
CA PHE A 108 -20.57 -8.76 -1.09
C PHE A 108 -21.85 -8.41 -0.32
N SER A 109 -21.88 -7.26 0.35
CA SER A 109 -23.05 -6.75 1.07
C SER A 109 -24.02 -5.97 0.17
N GLY A 110 -23.83 -6.02 -1.16
CA GLY A 110 -24.74 -5.47 -2.15
C GLY A 110 -24.51 -4.00 -2.52
N TYR A 111 -23.38 -3.42 -2.14
CA TYR A 111 -22.99 -2.05 -2.52
C TYR A 111 -21.85 -2.08 -3.54
N PRO A 112 -22.11 -1.85 -4.84
CA PRO A 112 -21.10 -1.89 -5.88
C PRO A 112 -19.97 -0.90 -5.61
N ASN A 113 -18.74 -1.40 -5.60
CA ASN A 113 -17.53 -0.67 -5.26
C ASN A 113 -16.29 -1.32 -5.91
N ALA A 114 -15.82 -0.78 -7.04
CA ALA A 114 -14.59 -1.27 -7.69
C ALA A 114 -13.29 -0.94 -6.92
N GLY A 115 -13.35 -0.21 -5.80
CA GLY A 115 -12.16 0.21 -5.06
C GLY A 115 -11.32 -0.95 -4.51
N TRP A 116 -11.93 -2.10 -4.19
CA TRP A 116 -11.20 -3.27 -3.72
C TRP A 116 -10.20 -3.81 -4.76
N VAL A 117 -10.50 -3.69 -6.06
CA VAL A 117 -9.61 -4.14 -7.14
C VAL A 117 -8.33 -3.31 -7.17
N LEU A 118 -8.47 -1.99 -7.02
CA LEU A 118 -7.33 -1.07 -6.97
C LEU A 118 -6.47 -1.29 -5.72
N ILE A 119 -7.10 -1.60 -4.59
CA ILE A 119 -6.39 -1.93 -3.36
C ILE A 119 -5.67 -3.28 -3.51
N LEU A 120 -6.29 -4.28 -4.14
CA LEU A 120 -5.67 -5.58 -4.39
C LEU A 120 -4.40 -5.45 -5.23
N GLY A 121 -4.44 -4.65 -6.31
CA GLY A 121 -3.24 -4.37 -7.10
C GLY A 121 -2.14 -3.67 -6.29
N THR A 122 -2.52 -2.81 -5.35
CA THR A 122 -1.58 -2.15 -4.43
C THR A 122 -0.94 -3.15 -3.47
N LEU A 123 -1.73 -4.05 -2.90
CA LEU A 123 -1.24 -5.11 -2.01
C LEU A 123 -0.28 -6.05 -2.73
N MET A 124 -0.59 -6.42 -3.97
CA MET A 124 0.32 -7.23 -4.80
C MET A 124 1.63 -6.51 -5.08
N LEU A 125 1.58 -5.20 -5.36
CA LEU A 125 2.78 -4.38 -5.57
C LEU A 125 3.65 -4.30 -4.32
N ILE A 126 3.04 -4.07 -3.15
CA ILE A 126 3.75 -4.02 -1.87
C ILE A 126 4.36 -5.38 -1.53
N GLN A 127 3.60 -6.45 -1.72
CA GLN A 127 4.08 -7.81 -1.48
C GLN A 127 5.23 -8.20 -2.41
N PHE A 128 5.17 -7.78 -3.67
CA PHE A 128 6.26 -7.95 -4.62
C PHE A 128 7.51 -7.23 -4.11
N GLU A 129 7.41 -5.93 -3.82
CA GLU A 129 8.54 -5.14 -3.31
C GLU A 129 9.11 -5.74 -2.02
N LEU A 130 8.29 -6.10 -1.04
CA LEU A 130 8.77 -6.71 0.21
C LEU A 130 9.50 -8.05 0.04
N ARG A 131 9.25 -8.77 -1.06
CA ARG A 131 9.92 -10.05 -1.39
C ARG A 131 11.16 -9.88 -2.24
N THR A 132 11.16 -8.93 -3.17
CA THR A 132 12.24 -8.75 -4.16
C THR A 132 13.18 -7.59 -3.84
N GLY A 133 12.75 -6.70 -2.96
CA GLY A 133 13.48 -5.50 -2.57
C GLY A 133 14.71 -5.80 -1.71
N ASP A 134 15.56 -4.78 -1.58
CA ASP A 134 16.83 -4.88 -0.86
C ASP A 134 16.61 -4.73 0.66
N TYR A 135 16.42 -5.87 1.34
CA TYR A 135 16.13 -5.95 2.77
C TYR A 135 17.12 -6.79 3.60
N THR A 136 18.07 -7.45 2.92
CA THR A 136 19.17 -8.25 3.52
C THR A 136 20.42 -7.42 3.74
#